data_AF-A0A7L1VP34-F1
#
_entry.id   AF-A0A7L1VP34-F1
#
_cell.length_a   1.000
_cell.length_b   1.000
_cell.length_c   1.000
_cell.angle_alpha   90.00
_cell.angle_beta   90.00
_cell.angle_gamma   90.00
#
_symmetry.space_group_name_H-M   'P 1'
#
loop_
_entity.id
_entity.type
_entity.pdbx_description
1 polymer ?
#
loop_
_entity_poly.entity_id
_entity_poly.type
_entity_poly.pdbx_seq_one_letter_code
_entity_poly.pdbx_strand_id
1 'polypeptide(L)'
;QPQQKDYDDLCGLPDLNEKTLLENLRNRFKQEKIYTYVGSILIVINPFKFLPIYNPKYVKMYDNHQLGKLEPHIYAVADVAYHAMLQRKKNQCIVISGESGSGKTQSTNFLIHHLTA
;
A
#
# COMPACT_ATOMS: atom_id res chain seq x y z
N GLN A 1 1.12 6.75 -27.97
CA GLN A 1 2.29 6.35 -27.17
C GLN A 1 1.95 5.02 -26.52
N PRO A 2 2.80 3.98 -26.56
CA PRO A 2 2.47 2.74 -25.86
C PRO A 2 2.30 3.05 -24.38
N GLN A 3 1.19 2.58 -23.78
CA GLN A 3 0.95 2.70 -22.35
C GLN A 3 2.15 2.11 -21.62
N GLN A 4 2.92 2.96 -20.94
CA GLN A 4 4.02 2.52 -20.11
C GLN A 4 3.40 1.76 -18.94
N LYS A 5 3.47 0.43 -18.98
CA LYS A 5 2.94 -0.47 -17.95
C LYS A 5 3.59 -0.11 -16.62
N ASP A 6 2.78 0.31 -15.66
CA ASP A 6 3.20 0.44 -14.28
C ASP A 6 3.08 -0.91 -13.56
N TYR A 7 3.90 -1.10 -12.53
CA TYR A 7 3.95 -2.30 -11.70
C TYR A 7 3.41 -1.97 -10.32
N ASP A 8 2.41 -2.75 -9.89
CA ASP A 8 1.87 -2.69 -8.53
C ASP A 8 2.87 -3.18 -7.49
N ASP A 9 3.75 -4.12 -7.86
CA ASP A 9 4.86 -4.62 -7.06
C ASP A 9 6.17 -4.38 -7.81
N LEU A 10 7.06 -3.60 -7.20
CA LEU A 10 8.37 -3.26 -7.78
C LEU A 10 9.28 -4.49 -7.91
N CYS A 11 9.01 -5.58 -7.17
CA CYS A 11 9.71 -6.85 -7.37
C CYS A 11 9.43 -7.49 -8.74
N GLY A 12 8.37 -7.04 -9.45
CA GLY A 12 8.05 -7.48 -10.81
C GLY A 12 8.77 -6.71 -11.92
N LEU A 13 9.56 -5.69 -11.59
CA LEU A 13 10.31 -4.93 -12.60
C LEU A 13 11.37 -5.82 -13.29
N PRO A 14 11.49 -5.77 -14.64
CA PRO A 14 12.51 -6.54 -15.36
C PRO A 14 13.94 -6.18 -14.96
N ASP A 15 14.20 -4.87 -14.81
CA ASP A 15 15.47 -4.33 -14.35
C ASP A 15 15.23 -3.57 -13.05
N LEU A 16 15.73 -4.10 -11.93
CA LEU A 16 15.60 -3.46 -10.62
C LEU A 16 16.78 -2.51 -10.37
N ASN A 17 16.59 -1.22 -10.64
CA ASN A 17 17.56 -0.17 -10.34
C ASN A 17 16.85 1.13 -9.91
N GLU A 18 17.61 2.09 -9.39
CA GLU A 18 17.06 3.34 -8.87
C GLU A 18 16.21 4.09 -9.92
N LYS A 19 16.66 4.10 -11.17
CA LYS A 19 15.96 4.78 -12.26
C LYS A 19 14.60 4.15 -12.55
N THR A 20 14.55 2.82 -12.70
CA THR A 20 13.29 2.11 -13.01
C THR A 20 12.31 2.16 -11.84
N LEU A 21 12.80 2.07 -10.60
CA LEU A 21 12.01 2.27 -9.39
C LEU A 21 11.36 3.66 -9.36
N LEU A 22 12.17 4.71 -9.54
CA LEU A 22 11.71 6.10 -9.53
C LEU A 22 10.71 6.37 -10.66
N GLU A 23 10.98 5.86 -11.87
CA GLU A 23 10.08 6.00 -13.02
C GLU A 23 8.72 5.34 -12.75
N ASN A 24 8.70 4.12 -12.20
CA ASN A 24 7.45 3.43 -11.87
C ASN A 24 6.65 4.21 -10.81
N LEU A 25 7.29 4.58 -9.70
CA LEU A 25 6.67 5.36 -8.62
C LEU A 25 6.12 6.70 -9.13
N ARG A 26 6.87 7.41 -9.97
CA ARG A 26 6.46 8.69 -10.56
C ARG A 26 5.26 8.51 -11.50
N ASN A 27 5.26 7.46 -12.31
CA ASN A 27 4.17 7.18 -13.25
C ASN A 27 2.89 6.76 -12.53
N ARG A 28 3.00 5.97 -11.46
CA ARG A 28 1.87 5.63 -10.57
C ARG A 28 1.30 6.86 -9.87
N PHE A 29 2.17 7.69 -9.30
CA PHE A 29 1.76 8.92 -8.62
C PHE A 29 1.03 9.91 -9.54
N LYS A 30 1.48 10.06 -10.80
CA LYS A 30 0.79 10.86 -11.83
C LYS A 30 -0.63 10.37 -12.13
N GLN A 31 -0.90 9.09 -11.90
CA GLN A 31 -2.21 8.46 -12.07
C GLN A 31 -2.98 8.39 -10.74
N GLU A 32 -2.55 9.15 -9.72
CA GLU A 32 -3.14 9.16 -8.37
C GLU A 32 -3.05 7.80 -7.63
N LYS A 33 -2.25 6.86 -8.14
CA LYS A 33 -1.91 5.61 -7.45
C LYS A 33 -0.74 5.86 -6.50
N ILE A 34 -1.07 6.13 -5.24
CA ILE A 34 -0.08 6.51 -4.21
C ILE A 34 0.59 5.34 -3.50
N TYR A 35 0.00 4.15 -3.61
CA TYR A 35 0.43 2.93 -2.96
C TYR A 35 1.15 2.02 -3.95
N THR A 36 2.29 1.45 -3.58
CA THR A 36 3.05 0.49 -4.40
C THR A 36 3.72 -0.54 -3.51
N TYR A 37 3.64 -1.82 -3.85
CA TYR A 37 4.31 -2.90 -3.13
C TYR A 37 5.80 -2.99 -3.48
N VAL A 38 6.56 -3.51 -2.52
CA VAL A 38 7.89 -4.09 -2.69
C VAL A 38 7.91 -5.38 -1.89
N GLY A 39 7.43 -6.47 -2.50
CA GLY A 39 7.15 -7.71 -1.78
C GLY A 39 6.17 -7.48 -0.63
N SER A 40 6.63 -7.65 0.62
CA SER A 40 5.81 -7.43 1.82
C SER A 40 5.78 -5.98 2.32
N ILE A 41 6.55 -5.07 1.71
CA ILE A 41 6.62 -3.66 2.10
C ILE A 41 5.63 -2.86 1.25
N LEU A 42 4.98 -1.86 1.84
CA LEU A 42 4.12 -0.92 1.13
C LEU A 42 4.75 0.47 1.10
N ILE A 43 5.10 0.96 -0.09
CA ILE A 43 5.50 2.34 -0.33
C ILE A 43 4.26 3.21 -0.47
N VAL A 44 4.26 4.35 0.20
CA VAL A 44 3.21 5.37 0.13
C VAL A 44 3.82 6.71 -0.21
N ILE A 45 3.33 7.37 -1.25
CA ILE A 45 3.72 8.74 -1.60
C ILE A 45 2.58 9.68 -1.21
N ASN A 46 2.83 10.62 -0.29
CA ASN A 46 1.83 11.56 0.18
C ASN A 46 1.28 12.41 -0.99
N PRO A 47 -0.02 12.33 -1.33
CA PRO A 47 -0.59 13.10 -2.44
C PRO A 47 -0.87 14.56 -2.11
N PHE A 48 -0.78 14.98 -0.83
CA PHE A 48 -1.18 16.31 -0.35
C PHE A 48 -2.61 16.72 -0.73
N LYS A 49 -3.48 15.74 -0.99
CA LYS A 49 -4.89 15.92 -1.29
C LYS A 49 -5.69 14.72 -0.79
N PHE A 50 -6.99 14.90 -0.69
CA PHE A 50 -7.90 13.80 -0.43
C PHE A 50 -8.03 12.90 -1.66
N LEU A 51 -8.02 11.59 -1.44
CA LEU A 51 -8.35 10.57 -2.43
C LEU A 51 -9.54 9.74 -1.91
N PRO A 52 -10.57 9.46 -2.74
CA PRO A 52 -11.78 8.76 -2.30
C PRO A 52 -11.59 7.23 -2.13
N ILE A 53 -10.40 6.80 -1.67
CA ILE A 53 -9.98 5.40 -1.53
C ILE A 53 -10.09 4.86 -0.09
N TYR A 54 -10.57 5.67 0.86
CA TYR A 54 -10.65 5.33 2.29
C TYR A 54 -12.09 5.15 2.80
N ASN A 55 -13.03 4.86 1.91
CA ASN A 55 -14.45 4.73 2.27
C ASN A 55 -14.81 3.25 2.62
N PRO A 56 -15.98 2.98 3.23
CA PRO A 56 -16.35 1.63 3.67
C PRO A 56 -16.37 0.57 2.57
N LYS A 57 -16.55 0.95 1.28
CA LYS A 57 -16.44 0.00 0.16
C LYS A 57 -15.03 -0.58 0.07
N TYR A 58 -14.01 0.24 0.25
CA TYR A 58 -12.61 -0.20 0.20
C TYR A 58 -12.26 -1.07 1.40
N VAL A 59 -12.77 -0.76 2.60
CA VAL A 59 -12.58 -1.62 3.78
C VAL A 59 -13.07 -3.04 3.48
N LYS A 60 -14.31 -3.17 2.97
CA LYS A 60 -14.88 -4.49 2.59
C LYS A 60 -14.17 -5.15 1.42
N MET A 61 -13.65 -4.37 0.47
CA MET A 61 -12.96 -4.90 -0.71
C MET A 61 -11.68 -5.64 -0.33
N TYR A 62 -10.96 -5.16 0.68
CA TYR A 62 -9.66 -5.73 1.10
C TYR A 62 -9.77 -6.77 2.22
N ASP A 63 -10.97 -7.04 2.73
CA ASP A 63 -11.21 -8.03 3.77
C ASP A 63 -10.93 -9.46 3.27
N ASN A 64 -10.15 -10.23 4.02
CA ASN A 64 -9.83 -11.64 3.75
C ASN A 64 -9.21 -11.89 2.35
N HIS A 65 -8.24 -11.06 1.96
CA HIS A 65 -7.51 -11.21 0.69
C HIS A 65 -6.01 -11.40 0.93
N GLN A 66 -5.37 -12.22 0.08
CA GLN A 66 -3.91 -12.33 0.08
C GLN A 66 -3.27 -11.07 -0.51
N LEU A 67 -2.12 -10.67 0.04
CA LEU A 67 -1.32 -9.56 -0.48
C LEU A 67 -1.02 -9.77 -1.98
N GLY A 68 -1.16 -8.70 -2.78
CA GLY A 68 -0.91 -8.74 -4.23
C GLY A 68 -2.03 -9.33 -5.09
N LYS A 69 -3.16 -9.80 -4.50
CA LYS A 69 -4.36 -10.16 -5.27
C LYS A 69 -5.15 -8.96 -5.76
N LEU A 70 -5.09 -7.86 -5.01
CA LEU A 70 -5.72 -6.59 -5.29
C LEU A 70 -4.64 -5.52 -5.47
N GLU A 71 -5.03 -4.34 -5.95
CA GLU A 71 -4.15 -3.19 -6.06
C GLU A 71 -3.48 -2.85 -4.71
N PRO A 72 -2.31 -2.21 -4.70
CA PRO A 72 -1.64 -1.88 -3.46
C PRO A 72 -2.47 -0.93 -2.60
N HIS A 73 -2.67 -1.32 -1.33
CA HIS A 73 -3.43 -0.50 -0.39
C HIS A 73 -3.05 -0.79 1.07
N ILE A 74 -3.22 0.21 1.92
CA ILE A 74 -2.92 0.08 3.36
C ILE A 74 -3.85 -0.91 4.07
N TYR A 75 -5.09 -1.03 3.60
CA TYR A 75 -6.06 -2.01 4.12
C TYR A 75 -5.62 -3.45 3.86
N ALA A 76 -4.95 -3.75 2.74
CA ALA A 76 -4.38 -5.07 2.50
C ALA A 76 -3.31 -5.43 3.56
N VAL A 77 -2.49 -4.45 3.96
CA VAL A 77 -1.46 -4.67 5.00
C VAL A 77 -2.11 -4.92 6.36
N ALA A 78 -3.16 -4.17 6.68
CA ALA A 78 -3.93 -4.35 7.91
C ALA A 78 -4.61 -5.73 7.96
N ASP A 79 -5.28 -6.12 6.88
CA ASP A 79 -5.97 -7.42 6.74
C ASP A 79 -5.00 -8.59 6.90
N VAL A 80 -3.87 -8.55 6.19
CA VAL A 80 -2.83 -9.60 6.25
C VAL A 80 -2.23 -9.70 7.65
N ALA A 81 -1.97 -8.57 8.33
CA ALA A 81 -1.47 -8.59 9.69
C ALA A 81 -2.51 -9.16 10.66
N TYR A 82 -3.77 -8.78 10.54
CA TYR A 82 -4.85 -9.30 11.37
C TYR A 82 -5.01 -10.82 11.21
N HIS A 83 -5.09 -11.30 9.97
CA HIS A 83 -5.21 -12.73 9.69
C HIS A 83 -3.97 -13.52 10.11
N ALA A 84 -2.77 -12.97 9.93
CA ALA A 84 -1.53 -13.60 10.43
C ALA A 84 -1.54 -13.72 11.96
N MET A 85 -2.06 -12.72 12.68
CA MET A 85 -2.21 -12.75 14.13
C MET A 85 -3.10 -13.93 14.56
N LEU A 86 -4.28 -14.07 13.92
CA LEU A 86 -5.25 -15.13 14.24
C LEU A 86 -4.71 -16.52 13.91
N GLN A 87 -4.14 -16.70 12.73
CA GLN A 87 -3.64 -17.99 12.25
C GLN A 87 -2.42 -18.46 13.05
N ARG A 88 -1.46 -17.57 13.30
CA ARG A 88 -0.21 -17.91 13.98
C ARG A 88 -0.30 -17.84 15.49
N LYS A 89 -1.37 -17.24 16.03
CA LYS A 89 -1.55 -16.96 17.47
C LYS A 89 -0.34 -16.23 18.07
N LYS A 90 0.18 -15.24 17.34
CA LYS A 90 1.34 -14.43 17.73
C LYS A 90 1.08 -12.96 17.45
N ASN A 91 1.62 -12.09 18.31
CA ASN A 91 1.55 -10.64 18.12
C ASN A 91 2.19 -10.23 16.79
N GLN A 92 1.58 -9.27 16.10
CA GLN A 92 2.09 -8.69 14.87
C GLN A 92 2.54 -7.25 15.11
N CYS A 93 3.49 -6.78 14.29
CA CYS A 93 3.99 -5.41 14.35
C CYS A 93 3.99 -4.84 12.93
N ILE A 94 3.45 -3.62 12.79
CA ILE A 94 3.50 -2.85 11.56
C ILE A 94 4.33 -1.61 11.85
N VAL A 95 5.43 -1.46 11.11
CA VAL A 95 6.36 -0.34 11.26
C VAL A 95 6.10 0.67 10.15
N ILE A 96 5.73 1.89 10.51
CA ILE A 96 5.51 2.99 9.57
C ILE A 96 6.66 3.98 9.70
N SER A 97 7.49 4.08 8.67
CA SER A 97 8.65 4.96 8.59
C SER A 97 8.48 6.04 7.50
N GLY A 98 9.32 7.07 7.56
CA GLY A 98 9.33 8.16 6.60
C GLY A 98 9.67 9.51 7.24
N GLU A 99 10.05 10.49 6.41
CA GLU A 99 10.41 11.83 6.85
C GLU A 99 9.23 12.62 7.45
N SER A 100 9.52 13.77 8.05
CA SER A 100 8.47 14.68 8.51
C SER A 100 7.55 15.09 7.36
N GLY A 101 6.24 15.06 7.57
CA GLY A 101 5.25 15.39 6.53
C GLY A 101 4.93 14.26 5.53
N SER A 102 5.56 13.08 5.63
CA SER A 102 5.31 11.96 4.71
C SER A 102 3.94 11.27 4.85
N GLY A 103 3.11 11.66 5.83
CA GLY A 103 1.78 11.10 6.04
C GLY A 103 1.71 9.89 6.99
N LYS A 104 2.75 9.66 7.81
CA LYS A 104 2.78 8.55 8.80
C LYS A 104 1.54 8.51 9.70
N THR A 105 1.20 9.63 10.34
CA THR A 105 0.05 9.72 11.27
C THR A 105 -1.28 9.38 10.58
N GLN A 106 -1.49 9.87 9.36
CA GLN A 106 -2.71 9.56 8.59
C GLN A 106 -2.74 8.08 8.19
N SER A 107 -1.60 7.53 7.77
CA SER A 107 -1.48 6.10 7.47
C SER A 107 -1.81 5.23 8.70
N THR A 108 -1.31 5.60 9.88
CA THR A 108 -1.67 4.92 11.14
C THR A 108 -3.17 4.99 11.40
N ASN A 109 -3.82 6.15 11.20
CA ASN A 109 -5.25 6.29 11.40
C ASN A 109 -6.05 5.38 10.46
N PHE A 110 -5.72 5.35 9.16
CA PHE A 110 -6.39 4.46 8.20
C PHE A 110 -6.22 2.99 8.57
N LEU A 111 -5.04 2.61 9.03
CA LEU A 111 -4.77 1.25 9.48
C LEU A 111 -5.65 0.87 10.67
N ILE A 112 -5.70 1.73 11.70
CA ILE A 112 -6.55 1.51 12.88
C ILE A 112 -8.02 1.43 12.47
N HIS A 113 -8.49 2.35 11.62
CA HIS A 113 -9.87 2.35 11.14
C HIS A 113 -10.26 1.02 10.48
N HIS A 114 -9.38 0.42 9.68
CA HIS A 114 -9.65 -0.89 9.07
C HIS A 114 -9.73 -2.02 10.11
N LEU A 115 -8.87 -2.01 11.14
CA LEU A 115 -8.86 -3.04 12.19
C LEU A 115 -10.01 -2.92 13.19
N THR A 116 -10.66 -1.75 13.26
CA THR A 116 -11.78 -1.49 14.18
C THR A 116 -13.15 -1.46 13.50
N ALA A 117 -13.18 -1.52 12.17
CA ALA A 117 -14.40 -1.53 11.36
C ALA A 117 -15.05 -2.92 11.35
#